data_AF-A0AAU9FK88-F1
#
_entry.id   AF-A0AAU9FK88-F1
#
_cell.length_a   1.000
_cell.length_b   1.000
_cell.length_c   1.000
_cell.angle_alpha   90.00
_cell.angle_beta   90.00
_cell.angle_gamma   90.00
#
_symmetry.space_group_name_H-M   'P 1'
#
loop_
_entity.id
_entity.type
_entity.pdbx_description
1 polymer ?
#
loop_
_entity_poly.entity_id
_entity_poly.type
_entity_poly.pdbx_seq_one_letter_code
_entity_poly.pdbx_strand_id
1 'polypeptide(L)' 'MALPEGLSSKMKVFQAVNDVPVFLKGGPIDKALFGITAGLCGIGLISIVHMIYTMGFAKKKA' A
#
# COMPACT_ATOMS: atom_id res chain seq x y z
N MET A 1 10.16 -17.10 -32.50
CA MET A 1 10.57 -17.52 -31.14
C MET A 1 9.31 -17.53 -30.27
N ALA A 2 8.90 -18.66 -29.71
CA ALA A 2 7.83 -18.66 -28.71
C ALA A 2 8.36 -18.11 -27.39
N LEU A 3 7.55 -17.32 -26.68
CA LEU A 3 7.93 -16.82 -25.35
C LEU A 3 7.91 -17.97 -24.32
N PRO A 4 8.78 -17.94 -23.29
CA PRO A 4 8.69 -18.84 -22.16
C PRO A 4 7.29 -18.79 -21.52
N GLU A 5 6.72 -19.94 -21.16
CA GLU A 5 5.32 -20.02 -20.69
C GLU A 5 5.04 -19.14 -19.47
N GLY A 6 5.99 -19.08 -18.52
CA GLY A 6 5.88 -18.22 -17.34
C GLY A 6 5.77 -16.74 -17.70
N LEU A 7 6.55 -16.27 -18.68
CA LEU A 7 6.53 -14.89 -19.14
C LEU A 7 5.22 -14.58 -19.89
N SER A 8 4.79 -15.48 -20.77
CA SER A 8 3.52 -15.36 -21.50
C SER A 8 2.32 -15.22 -20.54
N SER A 9 2.29 -16.03 -19.48
CA SER A 9 1.25 -15.97 -18.46
C SER A 9 1.24 -14.62 -17.71
N LYS A 10 2.41 -14.11 -17.31
CA LYS A 10 2.51 -12.82 -16.63
C LYS A 10 2.11 -11.65 -17.54
N MET A 11 2.50 -11.69 -18.82
CA MET A 11 2.08 -10.68 -19.79
C MET A 11 0.55 -10.63 -19.92
N LYS A 12 -0.12 -11.79 -19.99
CA LYS A 12 -1.60 -11.86 -20.03
C LYS A 12 -2.24 -11.20 -18.81
N VAL A 13 -1.70 -11.42 -17.61
CA VAL A 13 -2.24 -10.85 -16.36
C VAL A 13 -2.04 -9.33 -16.31
N PHE A 14 -0.82 -8.85 -16.51
CA PHE A 14 -0.50 -7.42 -16.33
C PHE A 14 -0.96 -6.55 -17.51
N GLN A 15 -1.10 -7.12 -18.70
CA GLN A 15 -1.61 -6.43 -19.89
C GLN A 15 -3.11 -6.66 -20.13
N ALA A 16 -3.81 -7.31 -19.20
CA ALA A 16 -5.27 -7.42 -19.27
C ALA A 16 -5.90 -6.02 -19.37
N VAL A 17 -6.84 -5.87 -20.30
CA VAL A 17 -7.63 -4.65 -20.52
C VAL A 17 -8.68 -4.58 -19.42
N ASN A 18 -8.32 -3.96 -18.31
CA ASN A 18 -9.18 -3.71 -17.17
C ASN A 18 -8.73 -2.42 -16.47
N ASP A 19 -9.61 -1.89 -15.62
CA ASP A 19 -9.35 -0.65 -14.88
C ASP A 19 -8.55 -0.87 -13.58
N VAL A 20 -7.84 -2.00 -13.48
CA VAL A 20 -7.02 -2.30 -12.29
C VAL A 20 -5.67 -1.60 -12.44
N PRO A 21 -5.26 -0.74 -11.49
CA PRO A 21 -3.96 -0.08 -11.57
C PRO A 21 -2.83 -1.09 -11.43
N VAL A 22 -1.67 -0.79 -12.04
CA VAL A 22 -0.53 -1.72 -12.15
C VAL A 22 -0.10 -2.33 -10.81
N PHE A 23 -0.12 -1.54 -9.72
CA PHE A 23 0.28 -1.96 -8.38
C PHE A 23 -0.73 -2.88 -7.66
N LEU A 24 -1.91 -3.13 -8.25
CA LEU A 24 -2.92 -4.08 -7.77
C LEU A 24 -3.18 -5.22 -8.77
N LYS A 25 -2.54 -5.22 -9.94
CA LYS A 25 -2.79 -6.21 -11.01
C LYS A 25 -2.31 -7.62 -10.67
N GLY A 26 -1.38 -7.79 -9.73
CA GLY A 26 -0.92 -9.10 -9.27
C GLY A 26 -1.94 -9.84 -8.40
N GLY A 27 -3.04 -9.19 -8.02
CA GLY A 27 -4.21 -9.82 -7.43
C GLY A 27 -4.39 -9.56 -5.93
N PRO A 28 -4.95 -10.52 -5.16
CA PRO A 28 -5.30 -10.31 -3.76
C PRO A 28 -4.12 -9.97 -2.84
N ILE A 29 -2.93 -10.51 -3.13
CA ILE A 29 -1.72 -10.26 -2.33
C ILE A 29 -1.31 -8.79 -2.43
N ASP A 30 -1.31 -8.21 -3.63
CA ASP A 30 -1.00 -6.80 -3.85
C ASP A 30 -1.96 -5.88 -3.08
N LYS A 31 -3.26 -6.23 -3.09
CA LYS A 31 -4.28 -5.49 -2.32
C LYS A 31 -4.04 -5.55 -0.82
N ALA A 32 -3.71 -6.72 -0.29
CA ALA A 32 -3.41 -6.89 1.12
C ALA A 32 -2.15 -6.11 1.51
N LEU A 33 -1.09 -6.21 0.71
CA LEU A 33 0.15 -5.49 0.94
C LEU A 33 -0.07 -3.97 0.93
N PHE A 34 -0.76 -3.45 -0.09
CA PHE A 34 -1.11 -2.04 -0.17
C PHE A 34 -1.94 -1.58 1.04
N GLY A 35 -2.97 -2.36 1.42
CA GLY A 35 -3.82 -2.05 2.56
C GLY A 35 -3.05 -1.99 3.88
N ILE A 36 -2.15 -2.94 4.12
CA ILE A 36 -1.30 -2.96 5.31
C ILE A 36 -0.37 -1.75 5.32
N THR A 37 0.30 -1.46 4.20
CA THR A 37 1.21 -0.30 4.09
C THR A 37 0.46 1.01 4.34
N ALA A 38 -0.70 1.21 3.70
CA ALA A 38 -1.52 2.40 3.90
C ALA A 38 -1.99 2.53 5.36
N GLY A 39 -2.40 1.42 5.98
CA GLY A 39 -2.80 1.38 7.39
C GLY A 39 -1.66 1.77 8.34
N LEU A 40 -0.45 1.23 8.13
CA LEU A 40 0.73 1.58 8.92
C LEU A 40 1.10 3.05 8.76
N CYS A 41 1.06 3.59 7.54
CA CYS A 41 1.29 5.02 7.31
C CYS A 41 0.23 5.88 8.02
N GLY A 42 -1.05 5.50 7.96
CA GLY A 42 -2.13 6.20 8.66
C GLY A 42 -1.93 6.22 10.18
N ILE A 43 -1.60 5.06 10.77
CA ILE A 43 -1.27 4.96 12.21
C ILE A 43 -0.06 5.85 12.55
N GLY A 44 0.98 5.82 11.73
CA GLY A 44 2.17 6.65 11.91
C GLY A 44 1.85 8.14 11.92
N LEU A 45 1.03 8.61 10.97
CA LEU A 45 0.60 10.01 10.90
C LEU A 45 -0.19 10.43 12.15
N ILE A 46 -1.16 9.62 12.58
CA ILE A 46 -1.94 9.88 13.80
C ILE A 46 -1.01 9.95 15.02
N SER A 47 -0.04 9.05 15.10
CA SER A 47 0.91 8.99 16.21
C SER A 47 1.80 10.24 16.26
N ILE A 48 2.26 10.73 15.11
CA ILE A 48 3.04 11.98 15.02
C ILE A 48 2.19 13.18 15.44
N VAL A 49 0.94 13.28 14.98
CA VAL A 49 0.04 14.38 15.39
C VAL A 49 -0.20 14.35 16.90
N HIS A 50 -0.45 13.17 17.48
CA HIS A 50 -0.61 13.00 18.91
C HIS A 50 0.66 13.40 19.69
N MET A 51 1.82 13.02 19.17
CA MET A 51 3.12 13.36 19.74
C MET A 51 3.36 14.88 19.72
N ILE A 52 3.12 15.55 18.59
CA ILE A 52 3.23 17.02 18.46
C ILE A 52 2.29 17.71 19.44
N TYR A 53 1.04 17.25 19.55
CA TYR A 53 0.08 17.82 20.50
C TYR A 53 0.55 17.66 21.95
N THR A 54 1.00 16.46 22.32
CA THR A 54 1.43 16.14 23.67
C THR A 54 2.68 16.91 24.08
N MET A 55 3.66 17.07 23.18
CA MET A 55 4.92 17.75 23.51
C MET A 55 4.86 19.27 23.32
N GLY A 56 4.06 19.75 22.36
CA GLY A 56 3.99 21.17 22.01
C GLY A 56 2.91 21.95 22.75
N PHE A 57 1.78 21.32 23.08
CA PHE A 57 0.57 22.02 23.55
C PHE A 57 -0.03 21.48 24.84
N ALA A 58 0.28 20.24 25.22
CA ALA A 58 -0.27 19.70 26.46
C ALA A 58 0.29 20.45 27.67
N LYS A 59 -0.62 20.96 28.51
CA LYS A 59 -0.23 21.62 29.76
C LYS A 59 0.40 20.58 30.70
N LYS A 60 1.47 21.00 31.39
CA LYS A 60 2.11 20.21 32.45
C LYS A 60 1.03 19.77 33.45
N LYS A 61 0.87 18.46 33.63
CA LYS A 61 0.03 17.96 34.73
C LYS A 61 0.72 18.34 36.05
N ALA A 62 -0.03 19.01 36.91
CA ALA A 62 0.40 19.43 38.24
C ALA A 62 0.68 18.23 39.14
#